data_AF-A0A1B1AYK2-F1
#
_entry.id   AF-A0A1B1AYK2-F1
#
_cell.length_a   1.000
_cell.length_b   1.000
_cell.length_c   1.000
_cell.angle_alpha   90.00
_cell.angle_beta   90.00
_cell.angle_gamma   90.00
#
_symmetry.space_group_name_H-M   'P 1'
#
loop_
_entity.id
_entity.type
_entity.pdbx_description
1 polymer ?
#
loop_
_entity_poly.entity_id
_entity_poly.type
_entity_poly.pdbx_seq_one_letter_code
_entity_poly.pdbx_strand_id
1 'polypeptide(L)'
;MTENSNNGQRALVEEFQRMDFDGDGVVDLTDFLRAPRRILAELGVAEDSEKGRALLEANKLQWESLLPLAGGDGDGMMTVDEYTTARTSPAFRSPDRPGKGEVCRTLFELLDRDDDGSISLDEFLRAAHFLCMSDVDATTYFTQLDGNGDGRLDSKEFLKAVKRFYTS
;
A
#
# COMPACT_ATOMS: atom_id res chain seq x y z
N MET A 1 -36.66 -9.76 4.01
CA MET A 1 -35.33 -9.81 3.37
C MET A 1 -34.70 -8.43 3.51
N THR A 2 -34.15 -8.08 4.67
CA THR A 2 -33.56 -6.75 4.95
C THR A 2 -32.32 -6.80 5.85
N GLU A 3 -32.00 -7.95 6.45
CA GLU A 3 -30.86 -8.07 7.38
C GLU A 3 -29.49 -8.15 6.69
N ASN A 4 -29.40 -8.69 5.45
CA ASN A 4 -28.12 -8.77 4.75
C ASN A 4 -27.58 -7.43 4.23
N SER A 5 -28.45 -6.46 3.92
CA SER A 5 -28.03 -5.14 3.43
C SER A 5 -27.49 -4.25 4.56
N ASN A 6 -28.05 -4.33 5.77
CA ASN A 6 -27.60 -3.54 6.91
C ASN A 6 -26.23 -3.97 7.46
N ASN A 7 -25.90 -5.28 7.43
CA ASN A 7 -24.60 -5.75 7.90
C ASN A 7 -23.45 -5.36 6.94
N GLY A 8 -23.70 -5.37 5.62
CA GLY A 8 -22.71 -4.96 4.63
C GLY A 8 -22.35 -3.47 4.73
N GLN A 9 -23.35 -2.62 4.95
CA GLN A 9 -23.14 -1.17 5.10
C GLN A 9 -22.39 -0.84 6.41
N ARG A 10 -22.71 -1.50 7.52
CA ARG A 10 -21.97 -1.32 8.79
C ARG A 10 -20.52 -1.74 8.69
N ALA A 11 -20.23 -2.85 8.01
CA ALA A 11 -18.86 -3.30 7.81
C ALA A 11 -18.01 -2.32 6.98
N LEU A 12 -18.60 -1.67 5.97
CA LEU A 12 -17.92 -0.65 5.17
C LEU A 12 -17.65 0.64 5.98
N VAL A 13 -18.59 1.06 6.83
CA VAL A 13 -18.39 2.20 7.73
C VAL A 13 -17.28 1.90 8.75
N GLU A 14 -17.24 0.70 9.31
CA GLU A 14 -16.16 0.28 10.22
C GLU A 14 -14.79 0.14 9.54
N GLU A 15 -14.76 -0.21 8.25
CA GLU A 15 -13.54 -0.22 7.44
C GLU A 15 -13.09 1.22 7.12
N PHE A 16 -14.02 2.09 6.78
CA PHE A 16 -13.78 3.51 6.55
C PHE A 16 -13.21 4.20 7.80
N GLN A 17 -13.81 3.96 8.97
CA GLN A 17 -13.32 4.50 10.26
C GLN A 17 -11.93 3.98 10.66
N ARG A 18 -11.44 2.90 10.05
CA ARG A 18 -10.05 2.46 10.23
C ARG A 18 -9.09 3.17 9.30
N MET A 19 -9.59 3.72 8.19
CA MET A 19 -8.81 4.49 7.23
C MET A 19 -8.76 5.97 7.61
N ASP A 20 -9.90 6.54 8.03
CA ASP A 20 -10.03 7.87 8.62
C ASP A 20 -9.37 7.87 10.01
N PHE A 21 -8.13 8.37 10.08
CA PHE A 21 -7.35 8.31 11.31
C PHE A 21 -7.60 9.52 12.21
N ASP A 22 -7.77 10.71 11.63
CA ASP A 22 -7.97 11.92 12.41
C ASP A 22 -9.43 12.11 12.87
N GLY A 23 -10.34 11.28 12.35
CA GLY A 23 -11.74 11.20 12.74
C GLY A 23 -12.55 12.37 12.22
N ASP A 24 -12.11 13.04 11.15
CA ASP A 24 -12.80 14.17 10.56
C ASP A 24 -14.02 13.76 9.70
N GLY A 25 -14.20 12.45 9.50
CA GLY A 25 -15.32 11.87 8.77
C GLY A 25 -15.10 11.78 7.26
N VAL A 26 -13.91 12.13 6.77
CA VAL A 26 -13.45 11.90 5.41
C VAL A 26 -12.14 11.11 5.42
N VAL A 27 -11.79 10.46 4.31
CA VAL A 27 -10.42 9.96 4.11
C VAL A 27 -9.76 10.88 3.11
N ASP A 28 -8.70 11.55 3.53
CA ASP A 28 -7.96 12.48 2.69
C ASP A 28 -6.58 11.91 2.26
N LEU A 29 -5.84 12.73 1.52
CA LEU A 29 -4.46 12.41 1.15
C LEU A 29 -3.56 12.26 2.39
N THR A 30 -3.84 12.99 3.48
CA THR A 30 -3.08 12.93 4.72
C THR A 30 -3.17 11.53 5.35
N ASP A 31 -4.38 10.98 5.44
CA ASP A 31 -4.65 9.61 5.88
C ASP A 31 -3.97 8.59 4.99
N PHE A 32 -4.11 8.74 3.67
CA PHE A 32 -3.51 7.83 2.70
C PHE A 32 -1.97 7.83 2.79
N LEU A 33 -1.36 8.99 2.99
CA LEU A 33 0.09 9.13 3.14
C LEU A 33 0.64 8.68 4.50
N ARG A 34 -0.20 8.32 5.48
CA ARG A 34 0.29 7.79 6.77
C ARG A 34 1.09 6.50 6.60
N ALA A 35 0.61 5.59 5.75
CA ALA A 35 1.28 4.32 5.51
C ALA A 35 2.70 4.51 4.94
N PRO A 36 2.90 5.24 3.81
CA PRO A 36 4.24 5.48 3.29
C PRO A 36 5.11 6.32 4.26
N ARG A 37 4.56 7.33 4.96
CA ARG A 37 5.33 8.09 5.97
C ARG A 37 5.82 7.22 7.12
N ARG A 38 5.00 6.28 7.58
CA ARG A 38 5.41 5.32 8.61
C ARG A 38 6.52 4.42 8.11
N ILE A 39 6.42 3.90 6.88
CA ILE A 39 7.49 3.09 6.27
C ILE A 39 8.80 3.89 6.18
N LEU A 40 8.74 5.16 5.75
CA LEU A 40 9.90 6.05 5.71
C LEU A 40 10.52 6.26 7.10
N ALA A 41 9.69 6.54 8.11
CA ALA A 41 10.13 6.75 9.48
C ALA A 41 10.77 5.49 10.08
N GLU A 42 10.16 4.32 9.85
CA GLU A 42 10.69 3.04 10.31
C GLU A 42 12.02 2.70 9.62
N LEU A 43 12.10 2.85 8.29
CA LEU A 43 13.34 2.63 7.53
C LEU A 43 14.41 3.71 7.78
N GLY A 44 14.09 4.78 8.52
CA GLY A 44 15.00 5.89 8.79
C GLY A 44 15.32 6.73 7.55
N VAL A 45 14.43 6.74 6.56
CA VAL A 45 14.56 7.51 5.33
C VAL A 45 13.83 8.84 5.48
N ALA A 46 14.53 9.95 5.23
CA ALA A 46 13.95 11.28 5.35
C ALA A 46 12.90 11.52 4.24
N GLU A 47 11.77 12.15 4.58
CA GLU A 47 10.69 12.45 3.61
C GLU A 47 11.15 13.36 2.48
N ASP A 48 12.14 14.22 2.73
CA ASP A 48 12.75 15.13 1.76
C ASP A 48 13.91 14.48 0.97
N SER A 49 14.26 13.23 1.24
CA SER A 49 15.19 12.48 0.40
C SER A 49 14.58 12.18 -0.96
N GLU A 50 15.42 11.81 -1.94
CA GLU A 50 14.96 11.43 -3.28
C GLU A 50 13.97 10.25 -3.23
N LYS A 51 14.33 9.18 -2.50
CA LYS A 51 13.48 7.99 -2.30
C LYS A 51 12.21 8.31 -1.50
N GLY A 52 12.32 9.14 -0.47
CA GLY A 52 11.18 9.60 0.34
C GLY A 52 10.16 10.38 -0.49
N ARG A 53 10.62 11.36 -1.26
CA ARG A 53 9.78 12.14 -2.17
C ARG A 53 9.15 11.27 -3.25
N ALA A 54 9.92 10.38 -3.85
CA ALA A 54 9.41 9.47 -4.89
C ALA A 54 8.25 8.61 -4.36
N LEU A 55 8.37 8.02 -3.17
CA LEU A 55 7.31 7.22 -2.56
C LEU A 55 6.06 8.07 -2.29
N LEU A 56 6.21 9.26 -1.71
CA LEU A 56 5.07 10.13 -1.37
C LEU A 56 4.35 10.62 -2.64
N GLU A 57 5.09 11.02 -3.68
CA GLU A 57 4.52 11.45 -4.95
C GLU A 57 3.82 10.28 -5.68
N ALA A 58 4.40 9.08 -5.67
CA ALA A 58 3.76 7.90 -6.25
C ALA A 58 2.44 7.56 -5.53
N ASN A 59 2.40 7.66 -4.20
CA ASN A 59 1.18 7.43 -3.42
C ASN A 59 0.14 8.53 -3.69
N LYS A 60 0.57 9.78 -3.81
CA LYS A 60 -0.31 10.90 -4.17
C LYS A 60 -0.92 10.71 -5.57
N LEU A 61 -0.12 10.36 -6.57
CA LEU A 61 -0.62 10.06 -7.92
C LEU A 61 -1.59 8.88 -7.93
N GLN A 62 -1.33 7.86 -7.10
CA GLN A 62 -2.27 6.76 -6.91
C GLN A 62 -3.59 7.26 -6.31
N TRP A 63 -3.55 8.07 -5.25
CA TRP A 63 -4.74 8.67 -4.63
C TRP A 63 -5.56 9.49 -5.63
N GLU A 64 -4.91 10.41 -6.34
CA GLU A 64 -5.54 11.25 -7.36
C GLU A 64 -6.16 10.42 -8.50
N SER A 65 -5.59 9.26 -8.83
CA SER A 65 -6.15 8.33 -9.81
C SER A 65 -7.34 7.52 -9.27
N LEU A 66 -7.46 7.39 -7.94
CA LEU A 66 -8.54 6.64 -7.29
C LEU A 66 -9.80 7.49 -7.08
N LEU A 67 -9.66 8.78 -6.77
CA LEU A 67 -10.78 9.68 -6.48
C LEU A 67 -11.84 9.70 -7.60
N PRO A 68 -11.48 9.84 -8.91
CA PRO A 68 -12.48 9.81 -9.98
C PRO A 68 -13.17 8.45 -10.11
N LEU A 69 -12.49 7.36 -9.74
CA LEU A 69 -13.06 6.01 -9.76
C LEU A 69 -14.04 5.77 -8.60
N ALA A 70 -13.90 6.53 -7.51
CA ALA A 70 -14.82 6.54 -6.39
C ALA A 70 -16.10 7.34 -6.67
N GLY A 71 -16.15 8.06 -7.80
CA GLY A 71 -17.23 9.01 -8.09
C GLY A 71 -17.08 10.30 -7.28
N GLY A 72 -15.87 10.59 -6.80
CA GLY A 72 -15.56 11.80 -6.04
C GLY A 72 -15.87 13.06 -6.82
N ASP A 73 -16.27 14.11 -6.12
CA ASP A 73 -16.53 15.43 -6.69
C ASP A 73 -15.25 16.21 -7.08
N GLY A 74 -14.08 15.65 -6.77
CA GLY A 74 -12.78 16.24 -7.06
C GLY A 74 -12.25 17.18 -5.98
N ASP A 75 -12.84 17.14 -4.78
CA ASP A 75 -12.38 17.87 -3.60
C ASP A 75 -11.06 17.33 -3.00
N GLY A 76 -10.59 16.18 -3.48
CA GLY A 76 -9.38 15.53 -2.95
C GLY A 76 -9.64 14.57 -1.79
N MET A 77 -10.89 14.47 -1.36
CA MET A 77 -11.36 13.72 -0.20
C MET A 77 -12.22 12.55 -0.66
N MET A 78 -12.38 11.57 0.21
CA MET A 78 -13.31 10.47 0.01
C MET A 78 -14.23 10.35 1.20
N THR A 79 -15.51 10.65 1.00
CA THR A 79 -16.57 10.48 1.98
C THR A 79 -16.98 9.00 2.11
N VAL A 80 -17.73 8.67 3.17
CA VAL A 80 -18.25 7.31 3.37
C VAL A 80 -19.15 6.80 2.23
N ASP A 81 -19.91 7.71 1.61
CA ASP A 81 -20.82 7.38 0.50
C ASP A 81 -20.03 7.11 -0.79
N GLU A 82 -19.00 7.92 -1.06
CA GLU A 82 -18.07 7.72 -2.17
C GLU A 82 -17.24 6.45 -1.96
N TYR A 83 -16.75 6.20 -0.75
CA TYR A 83 -16.03 4.97 -0.40
C TYR A 83 -16.91 3.72 -0.62
N THR A 84 -18.17 3.77 -0.20
CA THR A 84 -19.13 2.68 -0.40
C THR A 84 -19.37 2.44 -1.89
N THR A 85 -19.54 3.51 -2.66
CA THR A 85 -19.73 3.46 -4.12
C THR A 85 -18.47 2.89 -4.80
N ALA A 86 -17.30 3.42 -4.45
CA ALA A 86 -15.99 2.96 -4.91
C ALA A 86 -15.81 1.46 -4.63
N ARG A 87 -16.06 1.00 -3.40
CA ARG A 87 -15.91 -0.40 -3.01
C ARG A 87 -16.81 -1.32 -3.82
N THR A 88 -17.98 -0.87 -4.28
CA THR A 88 -18.84 -1.66 -5.17
C THR A 88 -18.41 -1.64 -6.65
N SER A 89 -17.59 -0.67 -7.05
CA SER A 89 -17.10 -0.52 -8.41
C SER A 89 -16.06 -1.59 -8.81
N PRO A 90 -16.23 -2.25 -9.98
CA PRO A 90 -15.23 -3.18 -10.52
C PRO A 90 -13.87 -2.53 -10.76
N ALA A 91 -13.84 -1.25 -11.14
CA ALA A 91 -12.59 -0.53 -11.40
C ALA A 91 -11.77 -0.34 -10.11
N PHE A 92 -12.42 -0.05 -8.99
CA PHE A 92 -11.76 0.09 -7.69
C PHE A 92 -11.30 -1.26 -7.10
N ARG A 93 -11.96 -2.36 -7.48
CA ARG A 93 -11.55 -3.72 -7.10
C ARG A 93 -10.50 -4.34 -8.03
N SER A 94 -10.17 -3.67 -9.14
CA SER A 94 -9.22 -4.20 -10.11
C SER A 94 -7.82 -4.36 -9.49
N PRO A 95 -7.12 -5.47 -9.76
CA PRO A 95 -5.71 -5.62 -9.38
C PRO A 95 -4.78 -4.69 -10.18
N ASP A 96 -5.22 -4.24 -11.35
CA ASP A 96 -4.48 -3.36 -12.28
C ASP A 96 -4.85 -1.88 -12.10
N ARG A 97 -5.13 -1.47 -10.86
CA ARG A 97 -5.45 -0.09 -10.55
C ARG A 97 -4.29 0.86 -10.92
N PRO A 98 -4.59 2.03 -11.51
CA PRO A 98 -3.59 3.04 -11.83
C PRO A 98 -2.84 3.48 -10.57
N GLY A 99 -1.54 3.81 -10.71
CA GLY A 99 -0.67 4.24 -9.61
C GLY A 99 -0.09 3.11 -8.76
N LYS A 100 -0.74 1.94 -8.66
CA LYS A 100 -0.23 0.80 -7.86
C LYS A 100 1.16 0.33 -8.30
N GLY A 101 1.43 0.31 -9.60
CA GLY A 101 2.73 -0.08 -10.15
C GLY A 101 3.86 0.88 -9.73
N GLU A 102 3.59 2.18 -9.72
CA GLU A 102 4.57 3.21 -9.35
C GLU A 102 4.85 3.19 -7.83
N VAL A 103 3.81 2.99 -7.01
CA VAL A 103 3.99 2.80 -5.56
C VAL A 103 4.79 1.53 -5.26
N CYS A 104 4.54 0.43 -5.96
CA CYS A 104 5.35 -0.78 -5.80
C CYS A 104 6.80 -0.57 -6.22
N ARG A 105 7.06 0.20 -7.30
CA ARG A 105 8.41 0.51 -7.77
C ARG A 105 9.16 1.38 -6.76
N THR A 106 8.54 2.47 -6.31
CA THR A 106 9.17 3.38 -5.33
C THR A 106 9.37 2.70 -3.98
N LEU A 107 8.49 1.78 -3.58
CA LEU A 107 8.70 0.94 -2.41
C LEU A 107 9.87 -0.04 -2.62
N PHE A 108 10.03 -0.60 -3.82
CA PHE A 108 11.19 -1.43 -4.15
C PHE A 108 12.50 -0.64 -4.06
N GLU A 109 12.56 0.54 -4.69
CA GLU A 109 13.72 1.44 -4.64
C GLU A 109 14.03 1.93 -3.22
N LEU A 110 13.00 2.01 -2.36
CA LEU A 110 13.18 2.36 -0.95
C LEU A 110 13.83 1.23 -0.15
N LEU A 111 13.53 -0.02 -0.49
CA LEU A 111 14.06 -1.22 0.16
C LEU A 111 15.44 -1.62 -0.37
N ASP A 112 15.65 -1.45 -1.67
CA ASP A 112 16.93 -1.58 -2.36
C ASP A 112 17.83 -0.41 -1.94
N ARG A 113 18.65 -0.61 -0.91
CA ARG A 113 19.43 0.45 -0.28
C ARG A 113 20.72 0.70 -1.04
N ASP A 114 21.30 -0.34 -1.63
CA ASP A 114 22.53 -0.25 -2.42
C ASP A 114 22.29 0.10 -3.89
N ASP A 115 21.03 0.26 -4.30
CA ASP A 115 20.60 0.63 -5.66
C ASP A 115 21.12 -0.35 -6.71
N ASP A 116 21.20 -1.63 -6.33
CA ASP A 116 21.74 -2.68 -7.18
C ASP A 116 20.68 -3.39 -8.02
N GLY A 117 19.42 -3.00 -7.85
CA GLY A 117 18.27 -3.51 -8.58
C GLY A 117 17.73 -4.82 -8.02
N SER A 118 18.14 -5.22 -6.82
CA SER A 118 17.68 -6.43 -6.13
C SER A 118 17.58 -6.23 -4.61
N ILE A 119 16.58 -6.82 -3.97
CA ILE A 119 16.45 -6.78 -2.51
C ILE A 119 17.15 -8.00 -1.92
N SER A 120 18.24 -7.79 -1.19
CA SER A 120 18.94 -8.84 -0.46
C SER A 120 18.14 -9.31 0.77
N LEU A 121 18.48 -10.49 1.31
CA LEU A 121 17.87 -10.99 2.54
C LEU A 121 18.05 -10.02 3.72
N ASP A 122 19.20 -9.33 3.85
CA ASP A 122 19.43 -8.36 4.94
C ASP A 122 18.48 -7.16 4.83
N GLU A 123 18.28 -6.64 3.62
CA GLU A 123 17.35 -5.54 3.35
C GLU A 123 15.91 -5.96 3.61
N PHE A 124 15.53 -7.17 3.18
CA PHE A 124 14.21 -7.73 3.44
C PHE A 124 13.95 -7.93 4.93
N LEU A 125 14.93 -8.47 5.68
CA LEU A 125 14.81 -8.67 7.12
C LEU A 125 14.67 -7.36 7.87
N ARG A 126 15.43 -6.32 7.49
CA ARG A 126 15.26 -4.98 8.06
C ARG A 126 13.84 -4.47 7.85
N ALA A 127 13.35 -4.55 6.61
CA ALA A 127 11.99 -4.14 6.27
C ALA A 127 10.93 -4.93 7.04
N ALA A 128 11.11 -6.25 7.15
CA ALA A 128 10.20 -7.13 7.84
C ALA A 128 10.15 -6.84 9.35
N HIS A 129 11.30 -6.53 9.97
CA HIS A 129 11.38 -6.11 11.37
C HIS A 129 10.55 -4.84 11.62
N PHE A 130 10.60 -3.87 10.70
CA PHE A 130 9.78 -2.66 10.76
C PHE A 130 8.29 -2.91 10.56
N LEU A 131 7.93 -3.96 9.82
CA LEU A 131 6.55 -4.42 9.64
C LEU A 131 6.07 -5.33 10.79
N CYS A 132 6.84 -5.42 11.88
CA CYS A 132 6.58 -6.29 13.03
C CYS A 132 6.47 -7.79 12.66
N MET A 133 7.16 -8.21 11.61
CA MET A 133 7.28 -9.62 11.22
C MET A 133 8.49 -10.25 11.90
N SER A 134 8.38 -11.51 12.31
CA SER A 134 9.51 -12.22 12.90
C SER A 134 10.56 -12.56 11.84
N ASP A 135 11.84 -12.58 12.22
CA ASP A 135 12.94 -12.95 11.30
C ASP A 135 12.73 -14.33 10.67
N VAL A 136 12.11 -15.25 11.40
CA VAL A 136 11.82 -16.62 10.93
C VAL A 136 10.74 -16.60 9.86
N ASP A 137 9.66 -15.85 10.07
CA ASP A 137 8.59 -15.70 9.10
C ASP A 137 9.11 -14.95 7.87
N ALA A 138 9.84 -13.86 8.08
CA ALA A 138 10.44 -13.07 7.01
C ALA A 138 11.38 -13.88 6.14
N THR A 139 12.29 -14.67 6.73
CA THR A 139 13.17 -15.58 5.98
C THR A 139 12.36 -16.63 5.21
N THR A 140 11.33 -17.21 5.84
CA THR A 140 10.46 -18.20 5.19
C THR A 140 9.70 -17.59 4.01
N TYR A 141 9.19 -16.37 4.16
CA TYR A 141 8.55 -15.61 3.08
C TYR A 141 9.55 -15.28 1.98
N PHE A 142 10.75 -14.83 2.33
CA PHE A 142 11.82 -14.54 1.37
C PHE A 142 12.16 -15.77 0.52
N THR A 143 12.43 -16.92 1.13
CA THR A 143 12.72 -18.16 0.40
C THR A 143 11.56 -18.65 -0.47
N GLN A 144 10.31 -18.33 -0.10
CA GLN A 144 9.16 -18.64 -0.97
C GLN A 144 9.04 -17.71 -2.18
N LEU A 145 9.57 -16.50 -2.08
CA LEU A 145 9.51 -15.47 -3.10
C LEU A 145 10.70 -15.53 -4.06
N ASP A 146 11.88 -15.87 -3.53
CA ASP A 146 13.10 -16.17 -4.25
C ASP A 146 12.90 -17.48 -5.05
N GLY A 147 12.37 -17.34 -6.26
CA GLY A 147 12.01 -18.47 -7.10
C GLY A 147 13.22 -19.05 -7.83
N ASN A 148 14.28 -18.25 -7.98
CA ASN A 148 15.48 -18.61 -8.69
C ASN A 148 16.58 -19.17 -7.75
N GLY A 149 16.45 -18.95 -6.43
CA GLY A 149 17.36 -19.41 -5.39
C GLY A 149 18.69 -18.64 -5.35
N ASP A 150 18.72 -17.41 -5.87
CA ASP A 150 19.93 -16.58 -5.92
C ASP A 150 20.19 -15.81 -4.62
N GLY A 151 19.25 -15.87 -3.66
CA GLY A 151 19.35 -15.20 -2.37
C GLY A 151 19.02 -13.71 -2.43
N ARG A 152 18.39 -13.24 -3.51
CA ARG A 152 17.94 -11.85 -3.74
C ARG A 152 16.55 -11.87 -4.36
N LEU A 153 15.81 -10.77 -4.22
CA LEU A 153 14.52 -10.59 -4.89
C LEU A 153 14.66 -9.55 -5.98
N ASP A 154 14.47 -9.97 -7.23
CA ASP A 154 14.40 -9.02 -8.33
C ASP A 154 13.08 -8.22 -8.29
N SER A 155 13.01 -7.14 -9.08
CA SER A 155 11.80 -6.30 -9.17
C SER A 155 10.52 -7.08 -9.50
N LYS A 156 10.59 -8.18 -10.26
CA LYS A 156 9.42 -9.00 -10.64
C LYS A 156 9.00 -9.90 -9.48
N GLU A 157 9.95 -10.50 -8.79
CA GLU A 157 9.72 -11.32 -7.60
C GLU A 157 9.13 -10.47 -6.47
N PHE A 158 9.65 -9.26 -6.26
CA PHE A 158 9.10 -8.32 -5.31
C PHE A 158 7.68 -7.86 -5.68
N LEU A 159 7.42 -7.51 -6.94
CA LEU A 159 6.07 -7.16 -7.40
C LEU A 159 5.07 -8.31 -7.16
N LYS A 160 5.51 -9.55 -7.36
CA LYS A 160 4.71 -10.75 -7.09
C LYS A 160 4.47 -10.92 -5.59
N ALA A 161 5.48 -10.65 -4.76
CA ALA A 161 5.38 -10.65 -3.30
C ALA A 161 4.32 -9.66 -2.79
N VAL A 162 4.46 -8.40 -3.19
CA VAL A 162 3.55 -7.33 -2.79
C VAL A 162 2.13 -7.62 -3.28
N LYS A 163 1.96 -8.09 -4.53
CA LYS A 163 0.64 -8.51 -5.02
C LYS A 163 0.02 -9.57 -4.12
N ARG A 164 0.78 -10.59 -3.70
CA ARG A 164 0.28 -11.68 -2.84
C ARG A 164 -0.05 -11.20 -1.43
N PHE A 165 0.76 -10.31 -0.85
CA PHE A 165 0.52 -9.75 0.48
C PHE A 165 -0.77 -8.93 0.55
N TYR A 166 -1.07 -8.14 -0.49
CA TYR A 166 -2.31 -7.34 -0.54
C TYR A 166 -3.57 -8.13 -0.93
N THR A 167 -3.43 -9.36 -1.44
CA THR A 167 -4.57 -10.20 -1.86
C THR A 167 -4.86 -11.38 -0.93
N SER A 168 -4.03 -11.61 0.09
CA SER A 168 -4.17 -12.73 1.04
C SER A 168 -4.73 -12.26 2.37
#